data_AF-A0A3C0FKR4-F1
#
_entry.id   AF-A0A3C0FKR4-F1
#
_cell.length_a   1.000
_cell.length_b   1.000
_cell.length_c   1.000
_cell.angle_alpha   90.00
_cell.angle_beta   90.00
_cell.angle_gamma   90.00
#
_symmetry.space_group_name_H-M   'P 1'
#
loop_
_entity.id
_entity.type
_entity.pdbx_description
1 polymer ?
#
loop_
_entity_poly.entity_id
_entity_poly.type
_entity_poly.pdbx_seq_one_letter_code
_entity_poly.pdbx_strand_id
1 'polypeptide(L)'
;MPERSGSFRTLFLSVFATLSFGSIALADGPPFDLPVDCADNTCDIVHYVDHDPGPQIRDYACGTTTYDGHRGTDFAIPDEATMLEGVSVRAIADGTVRALREGVEDIDSGRISP
;
A
#
# COMPACT_ATOMS: atom_id res chain seq x y z
N MET A 1 -2.55 -44.15 -59.91
CA MET A 1 -2.95 -42.81 -59.47
C MET A 1 -2.84 -42.78 -57.96
N PRO A 2 -2.01 -41.91 -57.37
CA PRO A 2 -1.82 -41.85 -55.92
C PRO A 2 -2.85 -40.89 -55.32
N GLU A 3 -3.55 -41.30 -54.26
CA GLU A 3 -4.16 -40.33 -53.35
C GLU A 3 -3.58 -40.51 -51.96
N ARG A 4 -2.96 -39.41 -51.54
CA ARG A 4 -2.20 -39.15 -50.34
C ARG A 4 -3.16 -38.52 -49.32
N SER A 5 -2.82 -38.68 -48.04
CA SER A 5 -3.11 -37.73 -46.94
C SER A 5 -4.17 -38.20 -45.93
N GLY A 6 -3.72 -38.31 -44.68
CA GLY A 6 -4.61 -38.51 -43.53
C GLY A 6 -3.94 -38.84 -42.20
N SER A 7 -2.62 -38.71 -42.04
CA SER A 7 -1.99 -38.66 -40.72
C SER A 7 -1.85 -37.20 -40.33
N PHE A 8 -2.65 -36.71 -39.39
CA PHE A 8 -2.33 -35.60 -38.45
C PHE A 8 -3.57 -35.25 -37.61
N ARG A 9 -3.92 -36.08 -36.62
CA ARG A 9 -4.86 -35.68 -35.54
C ARG A 9 -4.49 -36.30 -34.21
N THR A 10 -3.20 -36.29 -33.91
CA THR A 10 -2.71 -36.54 -32.56
C THR A 10 -1.66 -35.47 -32.33
N LEU A 11 -1.72 -34.79 -31.18
CA LEU A 11 -0.77 -33.78 -30.72
C LEU A 11 -1.12 -32.30 -31.02
N PHE A 12 -2.30 -31.82 -30.63
CA PHE A 12 -2.50 -30.38 -30.40
C PHE A 12 -3.57 -30.19 -29.31
N LEU A 13 -3.14 -30.23 -28.03
CA LEU A 13 -3.69 -29.48 -26.88
C LEU A 13 -3.10 -30.04 -25.57
N SER A 14 -1.80 -29.90 -25.34
CA SER A 14 -1.23 -30.27 -24.02
C SER A 14 -0.15 -29.33 -23.50
N VAL A 15 0.02 -28.14 -24.09
CA VAL A 15 1.02 -27.17 -23.61
C VAL A 15 0.41 -25.77 -23.55
N PHE A 16 -0.48 -25.56 -22.58
CA PHE A 16 -0.87 -24.22 -22.12
C PHE A 16 -1.12 -24.22 -20.60
N ALA A 17 -0.31 -25.01 -19.88
CA ALA A 17 -0.22 -24.97 -18.43
C ALA A 17 1.21 -24.60 -18.03
N THR A 18 1.76 -23.56 -18.63
CA THR A 18 2.93 -22.87 -18.05
C THR A 18 2.40 -22.03 -16.90
N LEU A 19 2.53 -22.59 -15.69
CA LEU A 19 2.29 -21.94 -14.42
C LEU A 19 2.87 -20.52 -14.44
N SER A 20 2.03 -19.52 -14.19
CA SER A 20 2.46 -18.20 -13.75
C SER A 20 3.07 -18.34 -12.35
N PHE A 21 4.34 -18.76 -12.26
CA PHE A 21 5.12 -18.60 -11.05
C PHE A 21 5.47 -17.11 -10.92
N GLY A 22 4.55 -16.33 -10.36
CA GLY A 22 4.93 -15.07 -9.74
C GLY A 22 5.90 -15.40 -8.61
N SER A 23 7.15 -14.94 -8.70
CA SER A 23 8.08 -15.05 -7.57
C SER A 23 7.49 -14.28 -6.38
N ILE A 24 7.47 -14.90 -5.20
CA ILE A 24 7.20 -14.17 -3.97
C ILE A 24 8.40 -13.25 -3.75
N ALA A 25 8.21 -11.95 -3.92
CA ALA A 25 9.21 -10.98 -3.51
C ALA A 25 9.30 -11.06 -1.97
N LEU A 26 10.44 -11.51 -1.46
CA LEU A 26 10.74 -11.39 -0.04
C LEU A 26 11.13 -9.92 0.21
N ALA A 27 10.41 -9.26 1.11
CA ALA A 27 10.73 -7.91 1.53
C ALA A 27 11.94 -7.95 2.50
N ASP A 28 13.16 -7.99 1.96
CA ASP A 28 14.43 -7.88 2.72
C ASP A 28 14.76 -6.40 3.05
N GLY A 29 13.73 -5.60 3.35
CA GLY A 29 13.91 -4.21 3.80
C GLY A 29 14.49 -4.15 5.23
N PRO A 30 14.99 -2.97 5.66
CA PRO A 30 15.29 -2.76 7.07
C PRO A 30 14.06 -3.13 7.92
N PRO A 31 14.23 -3.74 9.11
CA PRO A 31 13.10 -4.07 9.96
C PRO A 31 12.52 -2.78 10.53
N PHE A 32 11.51 -2.24 9.86
CA PHE A 32 10.76 -1.09 10.33
C PHE A 32 9.62 -1.56 11.21
N ASP A 33 9.51 -0.98 12.40
CA ASP A 33 8.36 -1.17 13.29
C ASP A 33 7.18 -0.26 12.88
N LEU A 34 6.04 -0.39 13.55
CA LEU A 34 4.88 0.48 13.36
C LEU A 34 5.16 1.87 13.98
N PRO A 35 4.92 2.99 13.26
CA PRO A 35 5.22 4.34 13.75
C PRO A 35 4.23 4.87 14.79
N VAL A 36 3.22 4.09 15.18
CA VAL A 36 2.12 4.50 16.07
C VAL A 36 1.88 3.42 17.11
N ASP A 37 1.66 3.83 18.36
CA ASP A 37 1.31 2.93 19.46
C ASP A 37 -0.20 2.85 19.63
N CYS A 38 -0.82 2.00 18.82
CA CYS A 38 -2.25 1.84 18.81
C CYS A 38 -2.64 0.68 19.72
N ALA A 39 -3.13 1.02 20.92
CA ALA A 39 -3.70 0.03 21.81
C ALA A 39 -4.82 -0.74 21.08
N ASP A 40 -4.83 -2.07 21.23
CA ASP A 40 -5.89 -2.95 20.74
C ASP A 40 -6.20 -2.86 19.23
N ASN A 41 -5.23 -2.45 18.40
CA ASN A 41 -5.39 -2.28 16.94
C ASN A 41 -6.45 -1.25 16.53
N THR A 42 -6.56 -0.16 17.30
CA THR A 42 -7.53 0.92 17.05
C THR A 42 -7.15 1.88 15.93
N CYS A 43 -6.01 1.67 15.25
CA CYS A 43 -5.59 2.50 14.13
C CYS A 43 -5.78 1.80 12.80
N ASP A 44 -6.59 2.40 11.93
CA ASP A 44 -6.82 1.92 10.58
C ASP A 44 -5.96 2.67 9.57
N ILE A 45 -5.41 1.98 8.58
CA ILE A 45 -4.75 2.64 7.46
C ILE A 45 -5.82 3.15 6.50
N VAL A 46 -5.89 4.47 6.31
CA VAL A 46 -6.87 5.11 5.41
C VAL A 46 -6.27 5.52 4.07
N HIS A 47 -4.96 5.79 4.01
CA HIS A 47 -4.25 6.10 2.78
C HIS A 47 -2.82 5.52 2.78
N TYR A 48 -2.40 4.96 1.64
CA TYR A 48 -1.03 4.51 1.37
C TYR A 48 -0.27 5.52 0.50
N VAL A 49 1.05 5.33 0.37
CA VAL A 49 1.88 6.12 -0.56
C VAL A 49 1.35 5.94 -1.99
N ASP A 50 1.25 7.04 -2.72
CA ASP A 50 0.91 7.02 -4.14
C ASP A 50 2.16 6.68 -4.96
N HIS A 51 2.12 5.54 -5.64
CA HIS A 51 3.19 5.06 -6.51
C HIS A 51 3.11 5.63 -7.93
N ASP A 52 2.02 6.32 -8.30
CA ASP A 52 1.79 6.84 -9.64
C ASP A 52 1.14 8.24 -9.62
N PRO A 53 1.88 9.28 -9.14
CA PRO A 53 1.36 10.63 -9.03
C PRO A 53 0.79 11.16 -10.34
N GLY A 54 -0.45 11.65 -10.29
CA GLY A 54 -1.26 12.04 -11.43
C GLY A 54 -2.66 11.41 -11.38
N PRO A 55 -3.39 11.40 -12.51
CA PRO A 55 -4.77 10.89 -12.56
C PRO A 55 -4.88 9.37 -12.39
N GLN A 56 -3.78 8.66 -12.18
CA GLN A 56 -3.70 7.21 -12.08
C GLN A 56 -3.20 6.77 -10.70
N ILE A 57 -3.65 7.47 -9.65
CA ILE A 57 -3.31 7.16 -8.26
C ILE A 57 -3.28 5.66 -7.98
N ARG A 58 -2.22 5.21 -7.32
CA ARG A 58 -2.04 3.78 -7.11
C ARG A 58 -1.30 3.46 -5.82
N ASP A 59 -1.94 2.70 -4.95
CA ASP A 59 -1.29 2.16 -3.76
C ASP A 59 -0.40 0.94 -4.09
N TYR A 60 0.31 0.44 -3.07
CA TYR A 60 1.23 -0.69 -3.21
C TYR A 60 0.55 -1.98 -3.71
N ALA A 61 -0.76 -2.13 -3.50
CA ALA A 61 -1.56 -3.28 -3.88
C ALA A 61 -2.29 -3.07 -5.22
N CYS A 62 -1.89 -2.05 -5.99
CA CYS A 62 -2.56 -1.61 -7.22
C CYS A 62 -4.02 -1.17 -7.02
N GLY A 63 -4.40 -0.82 -5.79
CA GLY A 63 -5.68 -0.21 -5.44
C GLY A 63 -5.62 1.32 -5.51
N THR A 64 -6.70 1.95 -5.03
CA THR A 64 -6.87 3.41 -5.02
C THR A 64 -7.02 3.96 -3.61
N THR A 65 -6.55 3.23 -2.58
CA THR A 65 -6.58 3.70 -1.18
C THR A 65 -5.42 4.67 -0.95
N THR A 66 -5.49 5.81 -1.62
CA THR A 66 -4.49 6.88 -1.64
C THR A 66 -5.10 8.13 -2.31
N TYR A 67 -4.32 9.19 -2.52
CA TYR A 67 -4.70 10.39 -3.26
C TYR A 67 -3.50 10.94 -4.04
N ASP A 68 -3.77 11.83 -5.01
CA ASP A 68 -2.74 12.32 -5.95
C ASP A 68 -1.55 12.95 -5.23
N GLY A 69 -0.38 12.36 -5.43
CA GLY A 69 0.86 12.84 -4.87
C GLY A 69 1.02 12.55 -3.37
N HIS A 70 0.25 11.62 -2.81
CA HIS A 70 0.39 11.22 -1.42
C HIS A 70 1.77 10.59 -1.16
N ARG A 71 2.49 11.10 -0.15
CA ARG A 71 3.89 10.72 0.12
C ARG A 71 4.09 9.90 1.40
N GLY A 72 3.03 9.57 2.11
CA GLY A 72 3.07 8.92 3.41
C GLY A 72 2.08 7.77 3.55
N THR A 73 1.88 7.29 4.77
CA THR A 73 0.80 6.37 5.12
C THR A 73 0.04 6.98 6.28
N ASP A 74 -1.28 7.05 6.13
CA ASP A 74 -2.16 7.71 7.08
C ASP A 74 -2.80 6.67 7.99
N PHE A 75 -2.56 6.80 9.29
CA PHE A 75 -3.16 5.98 10.34
C PHE A 75 -4.27 6.79 11.01
N ALA A 76 -5.53 6.42 10.77
CA ALA A 76 -6.68 7.02 11.40
C ALA A 76 -6.89 6.39 12.78
N ILE A 77 -7.14 7.23 13.78
CA ILE A 77 -7.62 6.83 15.10
C ILE A 77 -9.16 6.88 15.12
N PRO A 78 -9.83 6.22 16.08
CA PRO A 78 -11.28 6.00 16.00
C PRO A 78 -12.11 7.28 16.09
N ASP A 79 -11.72 8.23 16.94
CA ASP A 79 -12.49 9.42 17.24
C ASP A 79 -11.64 10.58 17.83
N GLU A 80 -12.29 11.75 17.94
CA GLU A 80 -11.71 12.97 18.50
C GLU A 80 -11.38 12.84 19.99
N ALA A 81 -12.14 12.04 20.74
CA ALA A 81 -11.84 11.82 22.16
C ALA A 81 -10.47 11.13 22.32
N THR A 82 -10.21 10.10 21.52
CA THR A 82 -8.92 9.41 21.45
C THR A 82 -7.81 10.36 21.00
N MET A 83 -8.10 11.26 20.06
CA MET A 83 -7.15 12.28 19.60
C MET A 83 -6.71 13.21 20.74
N LEU A 84 -7.68 13.67 21.54
CA LEU A 84 -7.46 14.59 22.65
C LEU A 84 -6.73 13.93 23.84
N GLU A 85 -6.95 12.63 24.06
CA GLU A 85 -6.16 11.83 25.02
C GLU A 85 -4.71 11.64 24.55
N GLY A 86 -4.51 11.62 23.23
CA GLY A 86 -3.22 11.53 22.58
C GLY A 86 -2.80 10.09 22.28
N VAL A 87 -2.24 9.89 21.09
CA VAL A 87 -1.66 8.60 20.65
C VAL A 87 -0.16 8.78 20.45
N SER A 88 0.63 7.87 21.02
CA SER A 88 2.09 7.97 20.94
C SER A 88 2.60 7.63 19.54
N VAL A 89 3.31 8.56 18.91
CA VAL A 89 4.07 8.33 17.67
C VAL A 89 5.48 7.89 18.02
N ARG A 90 5.94 6.77 17.48
CA ARG A 90 7.22 6.14 17.79
C ARG A 90 8.16 6.15 16.59
N ALA A 91 9.46 6.25 16.86
CA ALA A 91 10.46 6.05 15.81
C ALA A 91 10.49 4.57 15.42
N ILE A 92 10.37 4.28 14.12
CA ILE A 92 10.37 2.91 13.57
C ILE A 92 11.74 2.23 13.59
N ALA A 93 12.81 3.02 13.83
CA ALA A 93 14.21 2.58 13.91
C ALA A 93 15.06 3.66 14.61
N ASP A 94 16.25 3.28 15.08
CA ASP A 94 17.22 4.19 15.67
C ASP A 94 17.66 5.29 14.70
N GLY A 95 17.86 6.50 15.22
CA GLY A 95 18.26 7.65 14.41
C GLY A 95 18.64 8.88 15.23
N THR A 96 18.79 10.01 14.53
CA THR A 96 19.06 11.31 15.16
C THR A 96 18.03 12.31 14.67
N VAL A 97 17.34 12.97 15.61
CA VAL A 97 16.40 14.06 15.30
C VAL A 97 17.17 15.21 14.64
N ARG A 98 16.77 15.61 13.44
CA ARG A 98 17.43 16.67 12.66
C ARG A 98 16.72 18.02 12.72
N ALA A 99 15.41 18.02 12.95
CA ALA A 99 14.56 19.20 12.98
C ALA A 99 13.30 18.92 13.80
N LEU A 100 12.71 19.99 14.34
CA LEU A 100 11.40 20.02 14.98
C LEU A 100 10.62 21.19 14.39
N ARG A 101 9.30 21.03 14.25
CA ARG A 101 8.39 22.09 13.80
C ARG A 101 7.15 22.02 14.67
N GLU A 102 6.82 23.14 15.30
CA GLU A 102 5.70 23.28 16.23
C GLU A 102 4.77 24.41 15.76
N GLY A 103 3.52 24.39 16.23
CA GLY A 103 2.53 25.44 15.94
C GLY A 103 1.86 25.34 14.56
N VAL A 104 1.83 24.14 13.98
CA VAL A 104 0.96 23.85 12.83
C VAL A 104 -0.46 23.68 13.38
N GLU A 105 -1.42 24.44 12.86
CA GLU A 105 -2.82 24.34 13.27
C GLU A 105 -3.39 23.00 12.77
N ASP A 106 -4.13 22.30 13.65
CA ASP A 106 -4.87 21.11 13.26
C ASP A 106 -5.97 21.50 12.27
N ILE A 107 -6.08 20.72 11.20
CA ILE A 107 -7.14 20.88 10.22
C ILE A 107 -8.28 19.92 10.56
N ASP A 108 -9.43 20.46 10.91
CA ASP A 108 -10.67 19.69 10.90
C ASP A 108 -11.00 19.36 9.43
N SER A 109 -11.05 18.06 9.11
CA SER A 109 -11.38 17.58 7.76
C SER A 109 -12.80 18.00 7.33
N GLY A 110 -13.69 18.30 8.28
CA GLY A 110 -15.01 18.89 8.03
C GLY A 110 -15.01 20.40 7.75
N ARG A 111 -13.91 21.11 8.04
CA ARG A 111 -13.73 22.57 7.80
C ARG A 111 -12.97 22.91 6.53
N ILE A 112 -12.53 21.91 5.77
CA ILE A 112 -11.98 22.11 4.43
C ILE A 112 -13.16 22.43 3.51
N SER A 113 -13.47 23.73 3.37
CA SER A 113 -14.41 24.20 2.36
C SER A 113 -13.98 23.70 0.97
N PRO A 114 -14.92 23.29 0.10
CA PRO A 114 -14.62 22.89 -1.27
C PRO A 114 -14.00 24.03 -2.10
#